data_AF-V6JXV8-F1
#
_entry.id   AF-V6JXV8-F1
#
_cell.length_a   1.000
_cell.length_b   1.000
_cell.length_c   1.000
_cell.angle_alpha   90.00
_cell.angle_beta   90.00
_cell.angle_gamma   90.00
#
_symmetry.space_group_name_H-M   'P 1'
#
loop_
_entity.id
_entity.type
_entity.pdbx_description
1 polymer ?
#
loop_
_entity_poly.entity_id
_entity_poly.type
_entity_poly.pdbx_seq_one_letter_code
_entity_poly.pdbx_strand_id
1 'polypeptide(L)'
;MSHNGIARGGKRRLTRAVGTVALAVSALLPAQGSALAASQDDTIALQTLDDIVKGDYTAATAHFDATVRRQLPPDALKKAWRNYEAQFGDYRSHQNPKDVAFGQFTVVSVPLRMAHGPGEFRVSFDRAGAIAGLFFLKPGT
;
A
#
# COMPACT_ATOMS: atom_id res chain seq x y z
N MET A 1 -64.83 15.78 40.15
CA MET A 1 -65.85 16.34 39.23
C MET A 1 -65.31 17.65 38.70
N SER A 2 -65.43 17.82 37.37
CA SER A 2 -65.15 18.95 36.46
C SER A 2 -64.68 20.27 37.08
N HIS A 3 -63.75 21.03 36.48
CA HIS A 3 -64.02 21.81 35.28
C HIS A 3 -62.74 22.15 34.49
N ASN A 4 -62.89 22.05 33.16
CA ASN A 4 -62.11 22.68 32.11
C ASN A 4 -62.09 24.21 32.27
N GLY A 5 -60.96 24.86 31.98
CA GLY A 5 -60.75 26.31 32.19
C GLY A 5 -59.67 26.92 31.28
N ILE A 6 -60.06 27.15 30.04
CA ILE A 6 -59.60 28.15 29.06
C ILE A 6 -58.77 29.37 29.53
N ALA A 7 -57.66 29.58 28.79
CA ALA A 7 -57.27 30.81 28.10
C ALA A 7 -56.62 32.03 28.82
N ARG A 8 -55.81 32.73 27.99
CA ARG A 8 -55.20 34.08 28.12
C ARG A 8 -53.97 34.13 29.03
N GLY A 9 -52.86 34.74 28.65
CA GLY A 9 -52.55 35.69 27.59
C GLY A 9 -51.34 36.53 28.06
N GLY A 10 -50.75 37.31 27.15
CA GLY A 10 -49.92 38.44 27.56
C GLY A 10 -48.42 38.32 27.28
N LYS A 11 -48.05 38.73 26.06
CA LYS A 11 -46.70 39.16 25.69
C LYS A 11 -46.32 40.41 26.50
N ARG A 12 -45.08 40.50 27.00
CA ARG A 12 -44.26 41.75 27.14
C ARG A 12 -42.91 41.36 27.78
N ARG A 13 -41.86 41.25 26.97
CA ARG A 13 -40.85 42.29 26.67
C ARG A 13 -39.73 42.38 27.72
N LEU A 14 -38.56 41.94 27.26
CA LEU A 14 -37.22 42.54 27.44
C LEU A 14 -36.72 42.77 28.86
N THR A 15 -35.69 42.00 29.25
CA THR A 15 -34.40 42.62 29.60
C THR A 15 -33.25 41.60 29.53
N ARG A 16 -32.31 41.92 28.63
CA ARG A 16 -30.85 41.83 28.77
C ARG A 16 -30.22 40.53 29.27
N ALA A 17 -29.52 39.90 28.32
CA ALA A 17 -28.40 38.98 28.44
C ALA A 17 -27.49 39.20 29.66
N VAL A 18 -26.92 38.12 30.19
CA VAL A 18 -25.48 37.80 30.12
C VAL A 18 -25.27 36.35 30.58
N GLY A 19 -24.49 35.59 29.81
CA GLY A 19 -23.64 34.52 30.34
C GLY A 19 -24.21 33.10 30.33
N THR A 20 -23.87 32.33 29.29
CA THR A 20 -22.92 31.20 29.42
C THR A 20 -22.55 30.70 28.03
N VAL A 21 -21.25 30.63 27.80
CA VAL A 21 -20.59 30.05 26.63
C VAL A 21 -20.93 28.57 26.56
N ALA A 22 -21.76 28.16 25.59
CA ALA A 22 -21.85 26.76 25.20
C ALA A 22 -20.88 26.56 24.02
N LEU A 23 -19.69 26.02 24.34
CA LEU A 23 -18.73 25.53 23.36
C LEU A 23 -19.38 24.39 22.56
N ALA A 24 -19.87 24.71 21.37
CA ALA A 24 -20.22 23.68 20.38
C ALA A 24 -18.91 23.08 19.86
N VAL A 25 -18.57 21.90 20.36
CA VAL A 25 -17.47 21.08 19.85
C VAL A 25 -17.90 20.58 18.47
N SER A 26 -17.55 21.32 17.43
CA SER A 26 -17.60 20.81 16.05
C SER A 26 -16.59 19.68 15.93
N ALA A 27 -17.08 18.44 15.94
CA ALA A 27 -16.28 17.27 15.64
C ALA A 27 -15.76 17.38 14.20
N LEU A 28 -14.50 17.80 14.03
CA LEU A 28 -13.75 17.52 12.82
C LEU A 28 -13.57 16.00 12.76
N LEU A 29 -14.35 15.35 11.91
CA LEU A 29 -13.98 14.03 11.40
C LEU A 29 -12.60 14.19 10.73
N PRO A 30 -11.54 13.52 11.19
CA PRO A 30 -10.38 13.39 10.34
C PRO A 30 -10.82 12.53 9.16
N ALA A 31 -10.90 13.14 7.97
CA ALA A 31 -10.82 12.41 6.72
C ALA A 31 -9.45 11.74 6.73
N GLN A 32 -9.38 10.55 7.32
CA GLN A 32 -8.24 9.65 7.21
C GLN A 32 -8.28 9.12 5.77
N GLY A 33 -7.92 9.98 4.83
CA GLY A 33 -7.32 9.51 3.60
C GLY A 33 -6.03 8.86 4.02
N SER A 34 -6.08 7.56 4.30
CA SER A 34 -4.88 6.75 4.42
C SER A 34 -4.14 6.92 3.10
N ALA A 35 -3.12 7.77 3.08
CA ALA A 35 -1.94 7.38 2.37
C ALA A 35 -1.62 5.98 2.90
N LEU A 36 -1.97 4.96 2.11
CA LEU A 36 -1.83 3.56 2.49
C LEU A 36 -0.41 3.39 3.00
N ALA A 37 -0.25 3.12 4.29
CA ALA A 37 1.05 2.70 4.80
C ALA A 37 1.46 1.47 3.99
N ALA A 38 2.71 1.42 3.54
CA ALA A 38 3.24 0.30 2.77
C ALA A 38 2.93 -1.01 3.50
N SER A 39 2.40 -1.99 2.76
CA SER A 39 2.13 -3.31 3.32
C SER A 39 3.44 -4.02 3.72
N GLN A 40 3.34 -5.08 4.51
CA GLN A 40 4.52 -5.91 4.76
C GLN A 40 5.05 -6.51 3.44
N ASP A 41 4.16 -6.92 2.55
CA ASP A 41 4.48 -7.46 1.24
C ASP A 41 5.17 -6.40 0.36
N ASP A 42 4.73 -5.14 0.39
CA ASP A 42 5.40 -4.01 -0.26
C ASP A 42 6.83 -3.84 0.24
N THR A 43 7.00 -3.89 1.56
CA THR A 43 8.30 -3.71 2.20
C THR A 43 9.27 -4.81 1.76
N ILE A 44 8.82 -6.06 1.76
CA ILE A 44 9.63 -7.21 1.35
C ILE A 44 9.92 -7.18 -0.15
N ALA A 45 8.95 -6.79 -0.99
CA ALA A 45 9.15 -6.67 -2.44
C ALA A 45 10.21 -5.60 -2.76
N LEU A 46 10.13 -4.43 -2.11
CA LEU A 46 11.11 -3.36 -2.29
C LEU A 46 12.49 -3.75 -1.78
N GLN A 47 12.58 -4.39 -0.61
CA GLN A 47 13.86 -4.90 -0.09
C GLN A 47 14.49 -5.94 -1.03
N THR A 48 13.69 -6.87 -1.54
CA THR A 48 14.14 -7.89 -2.49
C THR A 48 14.67 -7.25 -3.78
N LEU A 49 13.98 -6.26 -4.33
CA LEU A 49 14.43 -5.51 -5.50
C LEU A 49 15.75 -4.77 -5.22
N ASP A 50 15.84 -4.11 -4.07
CA ASP A 50 17.05 -3.41 -3.63
C ASP A 50 18.27 -4.33 -3.56
N ASP A 51 18.10 -5.52 -2.99
CA ASP A 51 19.16 -6.52 -2.86
C ASP A 51 19.59 -7.06 -4.24
N ILE A 52 18.64 -7.29 -5.15
CA ILE A 52 18.92 -7.67 -6.55
C ILE A 52 19.75 -6.59 -7.25
N VAL A 53 19.37 -5.33 -7.11
CA VAL A 53 20.05 -4.18 -7.74
C VAL A 53 21.45 -3.99 -7.17
N LYS A 54 21.64 -4.22 -5.85
CA LYS A 54 22.95 -4.18 -5.18
C LYS A 54 23.81 -5.41 -5.48
N GLY A 55 23.23 -6.45 -6.08
CA GLY A 55 23.89 -7.72 -6.38
C GLY A 55 23.99 -8.68 -5.19
N ASP A 56 23.27 -8.41 -4.09
CA ASP A 56 23.16 -9.31 -2.94
C ASP A 56 22.06 -10.35 -3.17
N TYR A 57 22.35 -11.31 -4.04
CA TYR A 57 21.39 -12.37 -4.37
C TYR A 57 21.19 -13.37 -3.24
N THR A 58 22.06 -13.38 -2.22
CA THR A 58 21.83 -14.20 -1.03
C THR A 58 20.73 -13.59 -0.19
N ALA A 59 20.81 -12.28 0.10
CA ALA A 59 19.76 -11.54 0.80
C ALA A 59 18.44 -11.53 0.02
N ALA A 60 18.48 -11.30 -1.29
CA ALA A 60 17.28 -11.26 -2.13
C ALA A 60 16.46 -12.57 -2.12
N THR A 61 17.09 -13.71 -1.82
CA THR A 61 16.40 -15.02 -1.78
C THR A 61 15.96 -15.43 -0.37
N ALA A 62 16.19 -14.60 0.65
CA ALA A 62 15.91 -14.93 2.04
C ALA A 62 14.40 -15.13 2.32
N HIS A 63 13.55 -14.38 1.63
CA HIS A 63 12.09 -14.43 1.78
C HIS A 63 11.39 -15.42 0.83
N PHE A 64 12.15 -16.18 0.03
CA PHE A 64 11.57 -17.15 -0.89
C PHE A 64 10.99 -18.33 -0.13
N ASP A 65 9.83 -18.81 -0.60
CA ASP A 65 9.36 -20.11 -0.19
C ASP A 65 10.34 -21.22 -0.64
N ALA A 66 10.18 -22.42 -0.09
CA ALA A 66 11.09 -23.54 -0.38
C ALA A 66 11.08 -23.96 -1.86
N THR A 67 9.97 -23.76 -2.57
CA THR A 67 9.81 -24.11 -3.97
C THR A 67 10.53 -23.10 -4.87
N VAL A 68 10.28 -21.81 -4.69
CA VAL A 68 10.92 -20.72 -5.42
C VAL A 68 12.43 -20.75 -5.16
N ARG A 69 12.88 -20.94 -3.91
CA ARG A 69 14.32 -21.02 -3.60
C ARG A 69 15.03 -22.16 -4.33
N ARG A 70 14.34 -23.28 -4.57
CA ARG A 70 14.90 -24.40 -5.36
C ARG A 70 14.95 -24.10 -6.86
N GLN A 71 13.96 -23.37 -7.38
CA GLN A 71 13.86 -23.08 -8.83
C GLN A 71 14.67 -21.84 -9.24
N LEU A 72 14.78 -20.88 -8.34
CA LEU A 72 15.43 -19.59 -8.51
C LEU A 72 16.44 -19.33 -7.37
N PRO A 73 17.47 -20.19 -7.21
CA PRO A 73 18.55 -19.93 -6.25
C PRO A 73 19.34 -18.66 -6.63
N PRO A 74 20.22 -18.14 -5.75
CA PRO A 74 20.93 -16.87 -5.96
C PRO A 74 21.58 -16.70 -7.34
N ASP A 75 22.29 -17.72 -7.83
CA ASP A 75 22.95 -17.67 -9.14
C ASP A 75 21.95 -17.63 -10.32
N ALA A 76 20.81 -18.30 -10.17
CA ALA A 76 19.75 -18.27 -11.18
C ALA A 76 19.04 -16.91 -11.18
N LEU A 77 18.78 -16.33 -10.01
CA LEU A 77 18.24 -14.98 -9.87
C LEU A 77 19.16 -13.94 -10.50
N LYS A 78 20.47 -14.02 -10.22
CA LYS A 78 21.50 -13.18 -10.85
C LYS A 78 21.46 -13.27 -12.37
N LYS A 79 21.39 -14.48 -12.92
CA LYS A 79 21.31 -14.69 -14.37
C LYS A 79 20.02 -14.09 -14.95
N ALA A 80 18.89 -14.27 -14.28
CA ALA A 80 17.61 -13.71 -14.70
C ALA A 80 17.65 -12.18 -14.73
N TRP A 81 18.20 -11.54 -13.69
CA TRP A 81 18.36 -10.09 -13.62
C TRP A 81 19.27 -9.56 -14.74
N ARG A 82 20.43 -10.19 -14.98
CA ARG A 82 21.33 -9.80 -16.07
C ARG A 82 20.68 -9.92 -17.46
N ASN A 83 19.89 -10.97 -17.68
CA ASN A 83 19.15 -11.14 -18.93
C ASN A 83 18.07 -10.07 -19.11
N TYR A 84 17.49 -9.59 -18.00
CA TYR A 84 16.55 -8.50 -18.00
C TYR A 84 17.23 -7.17 -18.34
N GLU A 85 18.33 -6.84 -17.67
CA GLU A 85 19.13 -5.62 -17.95
C GLU A 85 19.69 -5.62 -19.39
N ALA A 86 20.06 -6.78 -19.94
CA ALA A 86 20.51 -6.87 -21.33
C ALA A 86 19.42 -6.40 -22.33
N GLN A 87 18.14 -6.50 -21.97
CA GLN A 87 17.02 -6.09 -22.82
C GLN A 87 16.54 -4.67 -22.50
N PHE A 88 16.43 -4.33 -21.22
CA PHE A 88 15.82 -3.08 -20.75
C PHE A 88 16.86 -2.01 -20.35
N GLY A 89 18.14 -2.35 -20.40
CA GLY A 89 19.24 -1.50 -19.93
C GLY A 89 19.35 -1.46 -18.41
N ASP A 90 20.34 -0.73 -17.89
CA ASP A 90 20.59 -0.63 -16.45
C ASP A 90 19.37 -0.09 -15.69
N TYR A 91 19.18 -0.58 -14.46
CA TYR A 91 18.21 -0.01 -13.53
C TYR A 91 18.51 1.46 -13.19
N ARG A 92 17.46 2.30 -13.11
CA ARG A 92 17.57 3.72 -12.74
C ARG A 92 16.79 4.06 -11.49
N SER A 93 15.52 3.65 -11.42
CA SER A 93 14.67 3.84 -10.24
C SER A 93 13.42 2.96 -10.34
N HIS A 94 12.57 2.96 -9.32
CA HIS A 94 11.23 2.38 -9.37
C HIS A 94 10.15 3.37 -8.89
N GLN A 95 8.89 3.05 -9.14
CA GLN A 95 7.74 3.74 -8.56
C GLN A 95 7.25 2.99 -7.31
N ASN A 96 6.15 3.47 -6.72
CA ASN A 96 5.52 2.76 -5.60
C ASN A 96 4.95 1.41 -6.06
N PRO A 97 4.97 0.39 -5.18
CA PRO A 97 4.30 -0.87 -5.41
C PRO A 97 2.79 -0.73 -5.64
N LYS A 98 2.21 -1.74 -6.30
CA LYS A 98 0.78 -1.88 -6.53
C LYS A 98 0.35 -3.30 -6.23
N ASP A 99 -0.64 -3.41 -5.36
CA ASP A 99 -1.08 -4.71 -4.83
C ASP A 99 -2.39 -5.15 -5.49
N VAL A 100 -2.43 -6.43 -5.85
CA VAL A 100 -3.63 -7.10 -6.39
C VAL A 100 -3.78 -8.45 -5.70
N ALA A 101 -4.94 -8.70 -5.10
CA ALA A 101 -5.29 -10.03 -4.62
C ALA A 101 -5.58 -10.96 -5.80
N PHE A 102 -4.94 -12.13 -5.84
CA PHE A 102 -5.13 -13.14 -6.87
C PHE A 102 -5.25 -14.53 -6.26
N GLY A 103 -6.50 -15.00 -6.07
CA GLY A 103 -6.77 -16.25 -5.36
C GLY A 103 -6.24 -16.19 -3.93
N GLN A 104 -5.36 -17.12 -3.56
CA GLN A 104 -4.71 -17.13 -2.24
C GLN A 104 -3.42 -16.28 -2.15
N PHE A 105 -3.04 -15.60 -3.23
CA PHE A 105 -1.80 -14.82 -3.28
C PHE A 105 -2.07 -13.31 -3.25
N THR A 106 -1.14 -12.57 -2.67
CA THR A 106 -1.00 -11.12 -2.91
C THR A 106 0.03 -10.93 -4.00
N VAL A 107 -0.32 -10.25 -5.10
CA VAL A 107 0.61 -9.91 -6.17
C VAL A 107 1.00 -8.45 -6.03
N VAL A 108 2.29 -8.21 -5.79
CA VAL A 108 2.89 -6.89 -5.69
C VAL A 108 3.65 -6.60 -6.98
N SER A 109 3.26 -5.52 -7.68
CA SER A 109 3.90 -5.07 -8.91
C SER A 109 4.61 -3.75 -8.68
N VAL A 110 5.90 -3.69 -8.98
CA VAL A 110 6.77 -2.52 -8.82
C VAL A 110 7.18 -2.03 -10.21
N PRO A 111 6.62 -0.90 -10.70
CA PRO A 111 7.01 -0.33 -11.98
C PRO A 111 8.46 0.16 -11.94
N LEU A 112 9.27 -0.26 -12.90
CA LEU A 112 10.69 0.09 -12.99
C LEU A 112 10.94 1.14 -14.09
N ARG A 113 11.92 2.00 -13.86
CA ARG A 113 12.55 2.84 -14.88
C ARG A 113 13.92 2.24 -15.18
N MET A 114 14.07 1.70 -16.39
CA MET A 114 15.31 1.14 -16.91
C MET A 114 15.88 2.05 -18.00
N ALA A 115 17.15 1.89 -18.35
CA ALA A 115 17.83 2.80 -19.28
C ALA A 115 17.24 2.80 -20.70
N HIS A 116 16.71 1.67 -21.18
CA HIS A 116 16.12 1.53 -22.51
C HIS A 116 14.58 1.61 -22.52
N GLY A 117 13.95 1.76 -21.36
CA GLY A 117 12.49 1.89 -21.28
C GLY A 117 11.91 1.48 -19.93
N PRO A 118 10.58 1.59 -19.79
CA PRO A 118 9.89 1.13 -18.60
C PRO A 118 9.92 -0.40 -18.50
N GLY A 119 9.94 -0.88 -17.26
CA GLY A 119 9.96 -2.28 -16.89
C GLY A 119 9.03 -2.58 -15.72
N GLU A 120 8.98 -3.83 -15.28
CA GLU A 120 8.23 -4.21 -14.07
C GLU A 120 8.93 -5.35 -13.33
N PHE A 121 9.03 -5.19 -12.01
CA PHE A 121 9.37 -6.26 -11.08
C PHE A 121 8.09 -6.71 -10.38
N ARG A 122 7.80 -8.01 -10.42
CA ARG A 122 6.57 -8.56 -9.85
C ARG A 122 6.87 -9.71 -8.90
N VAL A 123 6.21 -9.70 -7.76
CA VAL A 123 6.32 -10.72 -6.73
C VAL A 123 4.93 -11.20 -6.34
N SER A 124 4.75 -12.50 -6.16
CA SER A 124 3.54 -13.07 -5.56
C SER A 124 3.87 -13.64 -4.19
N PHE A 125 3.11 -13.23 -3.18
CA PHE A 125 3.23 -13.66 -1.79
C PHE A 125 2.15 -14.69 -1.47
N ASP A 126 2.53 -15.76 -0.78
CA ASP A 126 1.58 -16.70 -0.20
C ASP A 126 0.95 -16.16 1.10
N ARG A 127 0.04 -16.95 1.70
CA ARG A 127 -0.63 -16.56 2.97
C ARG A 127 0.31 -16.41 4.17
N ALA A 128 1.53 -16.94 4.09
CA ALA A 128 2.54 -16.80 5.14
C ALA A 128 3.43 -15.56 4.90
N GLY A 129 3.22 -14.81 3.82
CA GLY A 129 4.06 -13.68 3.42
C GLY A 129 5.40 -14.10 2.83
N ALA A 130 5.53 -15.36 2.38
CA ALA A 130 6.70 -15.82 1.66
C ALA A 130 6.54 -15.58 0.15
N ILE A 131 7.65 -15.29 -0.52
CA ILE A 131 7.66 -15.11 -1.97
C ILE A 131 7.45 -16.48 -2.64
N ALA A 132 6.29 -16.65 -3.25
CA ALA A 132 5.85 -17.82 -4.01
C ALA A 132 6.03 -17.66 -5.53
N GLY A 133 6.49 -16.49 -5.98
CA GLY A 133 6.85 -16.23 -7.38
C GLY A 133 7.54 -14.88 -7.55
N LEU A 134 8.47 -14.80 -8.50
CA LEU A 134 9.22 -13.58 -8.82
C LEU A 134 9.45 -13.49 -10.33
N PHE A 135 9.15 -12.32 -10.90
CA PHE A 135 9.20 -12.09 -12.35
C PHE A 135 9.81 -10.73 -12.70
N PHE A 136 10.56 -10.70 -13.80
CA PHE A 136 10.98 -9.46 -14.48
C PHE A 136 10.25 -9.37 -15.82
N LEU A 137 9.42 -8.33 -15.99
CA LEU A 137 8.41 -8.26 -17.04
C LEU A 137 8.51 -6.96 -17.86
N LYS A 138 7.81 -6.96 -18.99
CA LYS A 138 7.38 -5.73 -19.66
C LYS A 138 6.30 -5.04 -18.81
N PRO A 139 6.14 -3.72 -18.90
CA PRO A 139 5.05 -3.03 -18.20
C PRO A 139 3.67 -3.54 -18.63
N GLY A 140 2.75 -3.69 -17.68
CA GLY A 140 1.34 -3.99 -17.97
C GLY A 140 1.07 -5.42 -18.43
N THR A 141 1.99 -6.35 -18.14
CA THR A 141 1.83 -7.78 -18.46
C THR A 141 0.90 -8.49 -17.48
#